data_AF-A0AAD2SR38-F1
#
_entry.id   AF-A0AAD2SR38-F1
#
_cell.length_a   1.000
_cell.length_b   1.000
_cell.length_c   1.000
_cell.angle_alpha   90.00
_cell.angle_beta   90.00
_cell.angle_gamma   90.00
#
_symmetry.space_group_name_H-M   'P 1'
#
loop_
_entity.id
_entity.type
_entity.pdbx_description
1 polymer ?
#
loop_
_entity_poly.entity_id
_entity_poly.type
_entity_poly.pdbx_seq_one_letter_code
_entity_poly.pdbx_strand_id
1 'polypeptide(L)'
;MGLRAVASAIAPPFAILLHIPGGEGGNTVSPVSLLCFPSLQQDASIMNKRVTLIACLFALSAPAFAATQCGPFYLKADKNHWFSVNGERAKTQKVTFSKEKGDYENATVKLRAKNARAPGMVDLEQTTRAGKAELRAEIVRTSQNQIRIRGSYDCVQAE
;
A
#
# COMPACT_ATOMS: atom_id res chain seq x y z
N MET A 1 -3.62 49.96 -7.43
CA MET A 1 -2.35 49.19 -7.52
C MET A 1 -2.63 47.79 -6.97
N GLY A 2 -2.56 46.65 -7.67
CA GLY A 2 -1.83 46.29 -8.88
C GLY A 2 -0.60 45.44 -8.54
N LEU A 3 -0.78 44.22 -8.03
CA LEU A 3 0.32 43.25 -7.90
C LEU A 3 0.07 42.05 -8.81
N ARG A 4 0.77 42.04 -9.94
CA ARG A 4 0.86 40.92 -10.88
C ARG A 4 1.93 39.95 -10.35
N ALA A 5 1.57 38.69 -10.16
CA ALA A 5 2.54 37.60 -10.11
C ALA A 5 2.46 36.83 -11.43
N VAL A 6 3.59 36.80 -12.13
CA VAL A 6 3.83 36.16 -13.42
C VAL A 6 4.12 34.69 -13.16
N ALA A 7 3.34 33.78 -13.74
CA ALA A 7 3.70 32.38 -13.86
C ALA A 7 4.04 32.10 -15.32
N SER A 8 5.35 31.93 -15.58
CA SER A 8 5.91 31.54 -16.87
C SER A 8 5.68 30.05 -17.11
N ALA A 9 5.33 29.73 -18.35
CA ALA A 9 5.22 28.38 -18.90
C ALA A 9 6.58 27.68 -19.01
N ILE A 10 6.57 26.33 -19.01
CA ILE A 10 7.38 25.41 -19.83
C ILE A 10 6.66 24.04 -19.82
N ALA A 11 6.41 23.49 -21.01
CA ALA A 11 5.98 22.12 -21.32
C ALA A 11 7.17 21.35 -21.96
N PRO A 12 7.08 20.13 -22.54
CA PRO A 12 6.20 18.94 -22.41
C PRO A 12 7.12 17.67 -22.23
N PRO A 13 6.94 16.47 -22.82
CA PRO A 13 5.78 15.64 -23.19
C PRO A 13 5.85 14.23 -22.55
N PHE A 14 4.79 13.40 -22.63
CA PHE A 14 4.89 12.02 -23.15
C PHE A 14 3.49 11.41 -23.17
N ALA A 15 2.94 11.37 -24.38
CA ALA A 15 1.85 10.48 -24.73
C ALA A 15 2.40 9.04 -24.75
N ILE A 16 1.70 8.13 -24.08
CA ILE A 16 1.85 6.71 -24.36
C ILE A 16 0.50 6.21 -24.86
N LEU A 17 0.51 5.93 -26.15
CA LEU A 17 -0.50 5.20 -26.90
C LEU A 17 -0.44 3.74 -26.43
N LEU A 18 -1.49 3.21 -25.82
CA LEU A 18 -1.66 1.75 -25.69
C LEU A 18 -2.97 1.33 -26.33
N HIS A 19 -2.79 0.78 -27.52
CA HIS A 19 -3.68 -0.09 -28.26
C HIS A 19 -3.76 -1.46 -27.57
N ILE A 20 -4.96 -1.97 -27.26
CA ILE A 20 -5.31 -3.42 -27.17
C ILE A 20 -6.84 -3.56 -27.35
N PRO A 21 -7.33 -4.66 -27.98
CA PRO A 21 -8.47 -4.67 -28.89
C PRO A 21 -9.79 -5.11 -28.23
N GLY A 22 -10.87 -4.97 -29.00
CA GLY A 22 -12.22 -5.40 -28.63
C GLY A 22 -12.36 -6.91 -28.45
N GLY A 23 -13.27 -7.26 -27.54
CA GLY A 23 -13.84 -8.59 -27.38
C GLY A 23 -15.33 -8.43 -27.03
N GLU A 24 -16.19 -8.88 -27.94
CA GLU A 24 -17.65 -8.98 -27.80
C GLU A 24 -18.08 -10.21 -27.00
N GLY A 25 -19.26 -10.10 -26.36
CA GLY A 25 -20.07 -11.21 -25.85
C GLY A 25 -19.86 -11.49 -24.36
N GLY A 26 -20.86 -11.63 -23.51
CA GLY A 26 -22.31 -11.74 -23.66
C GLY A 26 -22.85 -12.58 -22.49
N ASN A 27 -23.99 -12.14 -21.93
CA ASN A 27 -25.01 -12.92 -21.22
C ASN A 27 -24.97 -13.09 -19.68
N THR A 28 -26.06 -12.54 -19.09
CA THR A 28 -26.94 -13.10 -18.05
C THR A 28 -26.42 -13.26 -16.63
N VAL A 29 -27.03 -12.53 -15.66
CA VAL A 29 -27.88 -13.07 -14.57
C VAL A 29 -28.82 -11.96 -14.03
N SER A 30 -30.08 -12.30 -13.79
CA SER A 30 -31.06 -11.66 -12.88
C SER A 30 -31.59 -12.78 -11.95
N PRO A 31 -32.33 -12.53 -10.84
CA PRO A 31 -32.42 -11.36 -9.95
C PRO A 31 -32.53 -11.73 -8.42
N VAL A 32 -32.69 -10.73 -7.53
CA VAL A 32 -33.28 -10.79 -6.15
C VAL A 32 -32.39 -11.38 -5.02
N SER A 33 -31.77 -10.57 -4.14
CA SER A 33 -32.34 -10.07 -2.85
C SER A 33 -31.29 -9.20 -2.13
N LEU A 34 -31.57 -7.90 -1.86
CA LEU A 34 -31.99 -7.35 -0.53
C LEU A 34 -30.87 -7.43 0.54
N LEU A 35 -30.37 -6.38 1.23
CA LEU A 35 -30.78 -5.00 1.52
C LEU A 35 -29.56 -4.25 2.10
N CYS A 36 -29.37 -2.98 1.74
CA CYS A 36 -29.27 -1.87 2.70
C CYS A 36 -29.12 -0.55 1.93
N PHE A 37 -30.26 0.10 1.68
CA PHE A 37 -30.33 1.51 1.33
C PHE A 37 -30.04 2.33 2.59
N PRO A 38 -29.08 3.27 2.60
CA PRO A 38 -29.31 4.52 3.26
C PRO A 38 -30.10 5.41 2.29
N SER A 39 -31.32 5.72 2.69
CA SER A 39 -32.14 6.78 2.14
C SER A 39 -31.31 8.07 2.05
N LEU A 40 -30.90 8.43 0.83
CA LEU A 40 -30.50 9.78 0.48
C LEU A 40 -31.32 10.15 -0.75
N GLN A 41 -32.41 10.85 -0.44
CA GLN A 41 -33.22 11.67 -1.33
C GLN A 41 -32.36 12.26 -2.46
N GLN A 42 -32.50 11.73 -3.68
CA GLN A 42 -32.02 12.42 -4.87
C GLN A 42 -33.19 13.25 -5.40
N ASP A 43 -33.39 14.42 -4.81
CA ASP A 43 -34.14 15.46 -5.48
C ASP A 43 -33.34 15.85 -6.73
N ALA A 44 -33.91 15.49 -7.88
CA ALA A 44 -33.41 15.82 -9.19
C ALA A 44 -33.33 17.35 -9.33
N SER A 45 -32.12 17.89 -9.17
CA SER A 45 -31.79 19.21 -9.68
C SER A 45 -30.85 19.05 -10.87
N ILE A 46 -31.34 19.54 -11.99
CA ILE A 46 -30.75 19.54 -13.34
C ILE A 46 -29.24 19.81 -13.28
N MET A 47 -28.47 18.73 -13.39
CA MET A 47 -27.01 18.74 -13.37
C MET A 47 -26.51 19.20 -14.75
N ASN A 48 -25.88 20.38 -14.80
CA ASN A 48 -25.09 20.81 -15.95
C ASN A 48 -24.12 19.66 -16.32
N LYS A 49 -24.17 19.18 -17.57
CA LYS A 49 -23.41 18.02 -18.10
C LYS A 49 -21.89 18.13 -17.85
N ARG A 50 -21.40 19.34 -17.57
CA ARG A 50 -20.01 19.64 -17.19
C ARG A 50 -19.67 19.31 -15.72
N VAL A 51 -20.65 19.36 -14.81
CA VAL A 51 -20.46 19.12 -13.36
C VAL A 51 -20.37 17.61 -13.07
N THR A 52 -21.07 16.77 -13.86
CA THR A 52 -21.00 15.30 -13.73
C THR A 52 -19.60 14.73 -14.00
N LEU A 53 -18.82 15.37 -14.88
CA LEU A 53 -17.45 14.93 -15.22
C LEU A 53 -16.45 15.16 -14.07
N ILE A 54 -16.63 16.22 -13.28
CA ILE A 54 -15.68 16.59 -12.22
C ILE A 54 -15.85 15.69 -10.99
N ALA A 55 -17.07 15.21 -10.72
CA ALA A 55 -17.35 14.30 -9.61
C ALA A 55 -16.75 12.90 -9.78
N CYS A 56 -16.55 12.41 -11.01
CA CYS A 56 -15.93 11.10 -11.26
C CYS A 56 -14.40 11.09 -11.08
N LEU A 57 -13.71 12.22 -11.26
CA LEU A 57 -12.24 12.26 -11.19
C LEU A 57 -11.68 12.15 -9.76
N PHE A 58 -12.48 12.45 -8.72
CA PHE A 58 -12.01 12.40 -7.33
C PHE A 58 -12.14 11.01 -6.67
N ALA A 59 -12.68 10.00 -7.36
CA ALA A 59 -13.02 8.72 -6.75
C ALA A 59 -11.89 7.66 -6.75
N LEU A 60 -10.72 7.92 -7.35
CA LEU A 60 -9.74 6.86 -7.66
C LEU A 60 -8.42 6.85 -6.87
N SER A 61 -8.16 7.78 -5.95
CA SER A 61 -6.93 7.71 -5.15
C SER A 61 -7.17 7.01 -3.81
N ALA A 62 -7.50 5.72 -3.83
CA ALA A 62 -7.36 4.91 -2.62
C ALA A 62 -5.85 4.70 -2.37
N PRO A 63 -5.30 5.04 -1.20
CA PRO A 63 -3.93 4.68 -0.87
C PRO A 63 -3.84 3.15 -0.85
N ALA A 64 -3.19 2.58 -1.86
CA ALA A 64 -2.89 1.16 -1.91
C ALA A 64 -1.79 0.90 -0.87
N PHE A 65 -2.16 0.35 0.29
CA PHE A 65 -1.20 -0.20 1.23
C PHE A 65 -0.60 -1.45 0.60
N ALA A 66 0.57 -1.30 -0.01
CA ALA A 66 1.26 -2.41 -0.65
C ALA A 66 1.63 -3.45 0.40
N ALA A 67 1.17 -4.68 0.18
CA ALA A 67 1.65 -5.84 0.90
C ALA A 67 2.94 -6.35 0.23
N THR A 68 3.82 -6.92 1.03
CA THR A 68 5.13 -7.40 0.59
C THR A 68 5.33 -8.81 1.10
N GLN A 69 5.73 -9.72 0.20
CA GLN A 69 6.11 -11.08 0.55
C GLN A 69 7.63 -11.18 0.61
N CYS A 70 8.19 -11.62 1.73
CA CYS A 70 9.62 -11.81 1.92
C CYS A 70 9.88 -13.22 2.46
N GLY A 71 10.24 -14.16 1.58
CA GLY A 71 10.40 -15.57 1.95
C GLY A 71 9.16 -16.11 2.70
N PRO A 72 9.26 -16.57 3.96
CA PRO A 72 8.12 -17.06 4.74
C PRO A 72 7.35 -15.96 5.51
N PHE A 73 7.65 -14.69 5.29
CA PHE A 73 7.05 -13.55 5.99
C PHE A 73 6.19 -12.70 5.05
N TYR A 74 4.90 -12.61 5.33
CA TYR A 74 3.97 -11.69 4.68
C TYR A 74 3.84 -10.41 5.50
N LEU A 75 4.32 -9.30 4.97
CA LEU A 75 4.30 -7.98 5.61
C LEU A 75 3.20 -7.13 4.99
N LYS A 76 2.33 -6.57 5.84
CA LYS A 76 1.26 -5.68 5.37
C LYS A 76 1.06 -4.53 6.34
N ALA A 77 1.08 -3.29 5.82
CA ALA A 77 0.70 -2.12 6.59
C ALA A 77 -0.82 -2.00 6.66
N ASP A 78 -1.35 -1.68 7.84
CA ASP A 78 -2.75 -1.31 8.02
C ASP A 78 -2.99 0.17 7.67
N LYS A 79 -4.26 0.60 7.74
CA LYS A 79 -4.67 1.98 7.46
C LYS A 79 -4.01 3.03 8.38
N ASN A 80 -3.49 2.59 9.52
CA ASN A 80 -2.83 3.43 10.52
C ASN A 80 -1.30 3.35 10.39
N HIS A 81 -0.79 2.86 9.24
CA HIS A 81 0.62 2.66 8.96
C HIS A 81 1.34 1.71 9.93
N TRP A 82 0.59 0.80 10.56
CA TRP A 82 1.16 -0.22 11.43
C TRP A 82 1.29 -1.55 10.72
N PHE A 83 2.45 -2.18 10.84
CA PHE A 83 2.73 -3.43 10.13
C PHE A 83 2.16 -4.65 10.86
N SER A 84 1.63 -5.57 10.06
CA SER A 84 1.31 -6.94 10.45
C SER A 84 2.26 -7.91 9.75
N VAL A 85 2.63 -8.97 10.46
CA VAL A 85 3.51 -10.04 9.99
C VAL A 85 2.69 -11.33 10.01
N ASN A 86 2.50 -11.97 8.87
CA ASN A 86 1.71 -13.20 8.73
C ASN A 86 0.29 -13.07 9.32
N GLY A 87 -0.32 -11.89 9.16
CA GLY A 87 -1.66 -11.58 9.69
C GLY A 87 -1.70 -11.16 11.16
N GLU A 88 -0.60 -11.27 11.93
CA GLU A 88 -0.54 -10.78 13.31
C GLU A 88 0.12 -9.39 13.37
N ARG A 89 -0.53 -8.46 14.06
CA ARG A 89 -0.01 -7.11 14.28
C ARG A 89 1.34 -7.16 15.01
N ALA A 90 2.35 -6.46 14.48
CA ALA A 90 3.65 -6.35 15.13
C ALA A 90 3.51 -5.74 16.54
N LYS A 91 4.29 -6.22 17.50
CA LYS A 91 4.29 -5.71 18.88
C LYS A 91 5.02 -4.38 18.99
N THR A 92 6.10 -4.23 18.23
CA THR A 92 6.83 -2.96 18.12
C THR A 92 7.14 -2.67 16.67
N GLN A 93 7.26 -1.38 16.36
CA GLN A 93 7.58 -0.88 15.04
C GLN A 93 8.47 0.36 15.17
N LYS A 94 9.51 0.41 14.35
CA LYS A 94 10.33 1.60 14.15
C LYS A 94 10.62 1.75 12.66
N VAL A 95 10.20 2.86 12.10
CA VAL A 95 10.48 3.23 10.70
C VAL A 95 11.54 4.32 10.70
N THR A 96 12.58 4.14 9.89
CA THR A 96 13.63 5.13 9.67
C THR A 96 13.80 5.36 8.18
N PHE A 97 13.68 6.61 7.75
CA PHE A 97 13.92 7.00 6.36
C PHE A 97 15.39 7.35 6.17
N SER A 98 16.03 6.82 5.14
CA SER A 98 17.44 7.10 4.84
C SER A 98 17.63 8.42 4.10
N LYS A 99 16.59 8.92 3.44
CA LYS A 99 16.58 10.18 2.69
C LYS A 99 15.48 11.09 3.24
N GLU A 100 14.43 11.31 2.46
CA GLU A 100 13.31 12.17 2.80
C GLU A 100 12.28 11.41 3.64
N LYS A 101 11.64 12.13 4.56
CA LYS A 101 10.56 11.55 5.37
C LYS A 101 9.41 11.15 4.45
N GLY A 102 9.01 9.88 4.51
CA GLY A 102 7.96 9.33 3.65
C GLY A 102 8.49 8.61 2.41
N ASP A 103 9.80 8.62 2.15
CA ASP A 103 10.42 7.85 1.07
C ASP A 103 10.54 6.36 1.47
N TYR A 104 9.46 5.60 1.28
CA TYR A 104 9.43 4.15 1.57
C TYR A 104 10.29 3.32 0.60
N GLU A 105 10.70 3.89 -0.53
CA GLU A 105 11.66 3.30 -1.47
C GLU A 105 13.11 3.37 -0.93
N ASN A 106 13.34 4.17 0.12
CA ASN A 106 14.61 4.31 0.84
C ASN A 106 14.38 4.35 2.36
N ALA A 107 13.71 3.34 2.89
CA ALA A 107 13.39 3.21 4.31
C ALA A 107 13.91 1.90 4.91
N THR A 108 14.14 1.91 6.22
CA THR A 108 14.35 0.72 7.03
C THR A 108 13.22 0.60 8.04
N VAL A 109 12.55 -0.55 8.07
CA VAL A 109 11.45 -0.86 8.98
C VAL A 109 11.91 -1.99 9.91
N LYS A 110 12.00 -1.69 11.20
CA LYS A 110 12.29 -2.67 12.24
C LYS A 110 11.01 -3.04 12.97
N LEU A 111 10.69 -4.32 13.01
CA LEU A 111 9.50 -4.86 13.64
C LEU A 111 9.89 -5.96 14.64
N ARG A 112 9.11 -6.09 15.71
CA ARG A 112 9.13 -7.28 16.55
C ARG A 112 7.75 -7.92 16.51
N ALA A 113 7.68 -9.18 16.08
CA ALA A 113 6.42 -9.90 15.93
C ALA A 113 6.50 -11.30 16.56
N LYS A 114 5.34 -11.90 16.78
CA LYS A 114 5.27 -13.29 17.22
C LYS A 114 5.76 -14.18 16.08
N ASN A 115 6.57 -15.18 16.39
CA ASN A 115 6.98 -16.15 15.39
C ASN A 115 5.80 -17.08 15.08
N ALA A 116 5.44 -17.20 13.80
CA ALA A 116 4.33 -18.03 13.35
C ALA A 116 4.64 -19.54 13.37
N ARG A 117 5.92 -19.92 13.29
CA ARG A 117 6.35 -21.32 13.13
C ARG A 117 6.97 -21.93 14.39
N ALA A 118 7.38 -21.11 15.35
CA ALA A 118 8.01 -21.57 16.58
C ALA A 118 7.66 -20.64 17.75
N PRO A 119 7.75 -21.10 19.01
CA PRO A 119 7.54 -20.24 20.17
C PRO A 119 8.55 -19.10 20.22
N GLY A 120 8.12 -17.98 20.79
CA GLY A 120 8.95 -16.78 20.97
C GLY A 120 8.67 -15.68 19.96
N MET A 121 9.57 -14.70 19.95
CA MET A 121 9.48 -13.51 19.11
C MET A 121 10.51 -13.56 17.99
N VAL A 122 10.23 -12.87 16.90
CA VAL A 122 11.15 -12.64 15.79
C VAL A 122 11.34 -11.13 15.62
N ASP A 123 12.60 -10.72 15.53
CA ASP A 123 13.01 -9.39 15.08
C ASP A 123 13.14 -9.40 13.57
N LEU A 124 12.51 -8.43 12.93
CA LEU A 124 12.44 -8.30 11.48
C LEU A 124 12.96 -6.92 11.11
N GLU A 125 13.93 -6.86 10.21
CA GLU A 125 14.50 -5.62 9.69
C GLU A 125 14.38 -5.64 8.17
N GLN A 126 13.36 -4.96 7.65
CA GLN A 126 13.20 -4.75 6.23
C GLN A 126 13.98 -3.49 5.84
N THR A 127 14.90 -3.63 4.89
CA THR A 127 15.65 -2.52 4.31
C THR A 127 15.24 -2.37 2.85
N THR A 128 14.64 -1.24 2.50
CA THR A 128 14.32 -0.88 1.12
C THR A 128 15.36 0.12 0.62
N ARG A 129 15.93 -0.16 -0.55
CA ARG A 129 16.85 0.74 -1.25
C ARG A 129 16.52 0.75 -2.74
N ALA A 130 16.21 1.93 -3.27
CA ALA A 130 15.79 2.09 -4.67
C ALA A 130 14.68 1.08 -5.06
N GLY A 131 13.71 0.88 -4.18
CA GLY A 131 12.55 0.00 -4.39
C GLY A 131 12.80 -1.50 -4.30
N LYS A 132 14.04 -1.92 -4.06
CA LYS A 132 14.34 -3.31 -3.72
C LYS A 132 14.37 -3.46 -2.21
N ALA A 133 13.55 -4.37 -1.70
CA ALA A 133 13.48 -4.67 -0.28
C ALA A 133 14.16 -6.01 0.05
N GLU A 134 14.96 -6.01 1.11
CA GLU A 134 15.53 -7.20 1.73
C GLU A 134 15.04 -7.27 3.18
N LEU A 135 14.66 -8.47 3.64
CA LEU A 135 14.22 -8.72 5.00
C LEU A 135 15.23 -9.58 5.74
N ARG A 136 15.81 -9.04 6.81
CA ARG A 136 16.56 -9.81 7.80
C ARG A 136 15.63 -10.23 8.94
N ALA A 137 15.55 -11.53 9.20
CA ALA A 137 14.79 -12.08 10.32
C ALA A 137 15.75 -12.72 11.35
N GLU A 138 15.56 -12.42 12.63
CA GLU A 138 16.33 -12.99 13.75
C GLU A 138 15.39 -13.48 14.85
N ILE A 139 15.59 -14.70 15.33
CA ILE A 139 14.86 -15.20 16.49
C ILE A 139 15.36 -14.48 17.74
N VAL A 140 14.44 -13.89 18.51
CA VAL A 140 14.77 -13.20 19.75
C VAL A 140 15.25 -14.22 20.77
N ARG A 141 16.46 -14.00 21.28
CA ARG A 141 17.08 -14.87 22.27
C ARG A 141 16.57 -14.55 23.67
N THR A 142 16.31 -15.59 24.45
CA THR A 142 15.98 -15.43 25.88
C THR A 142 17.23 -15.40 26.76
N SER A 143 18.38 -15.84 26.25
CA SER A 143 19.65 -15.88 26.95
C SER A 143 20.84 -15.60 26.02
N GLN A 144 21.91 -15.02 26.56
CA GLN A 144 23.17 -14.80 25.86
C GLN A 144 23.93 -16.09 25.50
N ASN A 145 23.50 -17.26 25.99
CA ASN A 145 24.08 -18.55 25.60
C ASN A 145 23.30 -19.27 24.47
N GLN A 146 22.09 -18.81 24.13
CA GLN A 146 21.28 -19.45 23.09
C GLN A 146 21.90 -19.25 21.70
N ILE A 147 21.84 -20.23 20.79
CA ILE A 147 22.36 -20.03 19.43
C ILE A 147 21.59 -18.91 18.71
N ARG A 148 22.31 -18.08 17.93
CA ARG A 148 21.70 -17.07 17.06
C ARG A 148 21.17 -17.72 15.79
N ILE A 149 19.87 -17.60 15.54
CA ILE A 149 19.22 -18.08 14.31
C ILE A 149 18.76 -16.86 13.52
N ARG A 150 19.28 -16.71 12.30
CA ARG A 150 19.00 -15.60 11.40
C ARG A 150 18.73 -16.09 9.98
N GLY A 151 17.92 -15.36 9.24
CA GLY A 151 17.74 -15.52 7.80
C GLY A 151 17.72 -14.17 7.10
N SER A 152 18.12 -14.14 5.84
CA SER A 152 17.88 -13.02 4.94
C SER A 152 17.03 -13.48 3.76
N TYR A 153 16.10 -12.62 3.34
CA TYR A 153 15.11 -12.93 2.32
C TYR A 153 14.93 -11.74 1.39
N ASP A 154 14.94 -12.01 0.10
CA ASP A 154 14.49 -11.02 -0.88
C ASP A 154 12.98 -10.84 -0.77
N CYS A 155 12.53 -9.59 -0.92
CA CYS A 155 11.13 -9.24 -0.90
C CYS A 155 10.61 -8.97 -2.30
N VAL A 156 9.37 -9.39 -2.54
CA VAL A 156 8.60 -9.09 -3.73
C VAL A 156 7.28 -8.46 -3.33
N GLN A 157 6.70 -7.66 -4.23
CA GLN A 157 5.34 -7.18 -4.05
C GLN A 157 4.40 -8.39 -3.97
N ALA A 158 3.50 -8.41 -2.98
CA ALA A 158 2.53 -9.48 -2.88
C ALA A 158 1.40 -9.27 -3.90
N GLU A 159 1.01 -10.38 -4.53
CA GLU A 159 -0.12 -10.48 -5.47
C GLU A 159 -1.48 -10.42 -4.76
#